data_AF-A0A970XI06-F1
#
_entry.id   AF-A0A970XI06-F1
#
_cell.length_a   1.000
_cell.length_b   1.000
_cell.length_c   1.000
_cell.angle_alpha   90.00
_cell.angle_beta   90.00
_cell.angle_gamma   90.00
#
_symmetry.space_group_name_H-M   'P 1'
#
loop_
_entity.id
_entity.type
_entity.pdbx_description
1 polymer ?
#
loop_
_entity_poly.entity_id
_entity_poly.type
_entity_poly.pdbx_seq_one_letter_code
_entity_poly.pdbx_strand_id
1 'polypeptide(L)'
;MVITSTGNPYVRMLRSLHARKGREREGLFLAEGVKPVLEALCAGAALHSIAVADSEKESPSIIEGVAQAERAGVPVHVLGGRAFASVSGVE
;
A
#
# COMPACT_ATOMS: atom_id res chain seq x y z
N MET A 1 6.97 0.79 12.52
CA MET A 1 6.01 1.75 13.11
C MET A 1 4.68 1.59 12.42
N VAL A 2 3.55 1.56 13.14
CA VAL A 2 2.21 1.39 12.56
C VAL A 2 1.53 2.75 12.42
N ILE A 3 1.02 3.08 11.23
CA ILE A 3 0.25 4.30 10.96
C ILE A 3 -1.23 4.05 11.26
N THR A 4 -1.75 4.67 12.31
CA THR A 4 -3.14 4.46 12.76
C THR A 4 -4.08 5.62 12.43
N SER A 5 -3.53 6.82 12.19
CA SER A 5 -4.31 8.04 11.93
C SER A 5 -4.71 8.15 10.46
N THR A 6 -6.01 8.35 10.21
CA THR A 6 -6.54 8.66 8.87
C THR A 6 -6.11 10.05 8.36
N GLY A 7 -5.68 10.94 9.26
CA GLY A 7 -5.14 12.27 8.92
C GLY A 7 -3.67 12.25 8.50
N ASN A 8 -2.98 11.10 8.63
CA ASN A 8 -1.58 10.97 8.21
C ASN A 8 -1.43 11.35 6.73
N PRO A 9 -0.41 12.15 6.34
CA PRO A 9 -0.21 12.56 4.96
C PRO A 9 -0.18 11.41 3.95
N TYR A 10 0.44 10.28 4.30
CA TYR A 10 0.49 9.09 3.46
C TYR A 10 -0.90 8.49 3.24
N VAL A 11 -1.69 8.34 4.30
CA VAL A 11 -3.07 7.84 4.21
C VAL A 11 -3.96 8.78 3.38
N ARG A 12 -3.77 10.10 3.52
CA ARG A 12 -4.48 11.10 2.70
C ARG A 12 -4.09 11.02 1.22
N MET A 13 -2.81 10.81 0.93
CA MET A 13 -2.32 10.59 -0.44
C MET A 13 -2.98 9.34 -1.04
N LEU A 14 -2.91 8.18 -0.37
CA LEU A 14 -3.53 6.94 -0.82
C LEU A 14 -5.03 7.13 -1.11
N ARG A 15 -5.77 7.74 -0.18
CA ARG A 15 -7.20 8.04 -0.37
C ARG A 15 -7.48 8.90 -1.59
N SER A 16 -6.58 9.82 -1.92
CA SER A 16 -6.78 10.70 -3.07
C SER A 16 -6.71 9.94 -4.40
N LEU A 17 -6.02 8.81 -4.46
CA LEU A 17 -5.84 7.99 -5.67
C LEU A 17 -7.12 7.29 -6.14
N HIS A 18 -8.17 7.27 -5.33
CA HIS A 18 -9.50 6.80 -5.74
C HIS A 18 -10.15 7.74 -6.77
N ALA A 19 -9.89 9.04 -6.66
CA ALA A 19 -10.40 10.03 -7.60
C ALA A 19 -9.43 10.24 -8.77
N ARG A 20 -9.97 10.42 -9.98
CA ARG A 20 -9.19 10.75 -11.19
C ARG A 20 -8.26 11.95 -10.96
N LYS A 21 -8.78 13.03 -10.38
CA LYS A 21 -8.01 14.24 -10.07
C LYS A 21 -6.82 13.96 -9.14
N GLY A 22 -6.97 13.04 -8.18
CA GLY A 22 -5.87 12.64 -7.30
C GLY A 22 -4.82 11.84 -8.06
N ARG A 23 -5.22 10.89 -8.90
CA ARG A 23 -4.29 10.14 -9.76
C ARG A 23 -3.52 11.05 -10.71
N GLU A 24 -4.18 12.02 -11.34
CA GLU A 24 -3.54 13.00 -12.22
C GLU A 24 -2.55 13.89 -11.47
N ARG A 25 -2.87 14.29 -10.23
CA ARG A 25 -2.00 15.12 -9.40
C ARG A 25 -0.77 14.37 -8.90
N GLU A 26 -0.95 13.14 -8.41
CA GLU A 26 0.14 12.36 -7.82
C GLU A 26 0.93 11.57 -8.88
N GLY A 27 0.36 11.31 -10.05
CA GLY A 27 0.95 10.42 -11.06
C GLY A 27 0.93 8.94 -10.64
N LEU A 28 0.05 8.57 -9.71
CA LEU A 28 -0.01 7.24 -9.09
C LEU A 28 -1.42 6.63 -9.19
N PHE A 29 -1.51 5.32 -8.98
CA PHE A 29 -2.77 4.60 -8.78
C PHE A 29 -2.60 3.53 -7.70
N LEU A 30 -3.71 3.00 -7.18
CA LEU A 30 -3.70 1.89 -6.24
C LEU A 30 -3.85 0.56 -6.98
N ALA A 31 -2.94 -0.37 -6.72
CA ALA A 31 -3.11 -1.78 -7.04
C ALA A 31 -3.48 -2.50 -5.73
N GLU A 32 -4.73 -2.97 -5.63
CA GLU A 32 -5.24 -3.62 -4.42
C GLU A 32 -5.20 -5.15 -4.54
N GLY A 33 -4.95 -5.81 -3.41
CA GLY A 33 -4.89 -7.27 -3.31
C GLY A 33 -3.46 -7.82 -3.27
N VAL A 34 -3.28 -8.93 -2.57
CA VAL A 34 -1.96 -9.55 -2.35
C VAL A 34 -1.34 -10.02 -3.66
N LYS A 35 -2.12 -10.72 -4.51
CA LYS A 35 -1.61 -11.31 -5.74
C LYS A 35 -1.09 -10.26 -6.74
N PRO A 36 -1.84 -9.21 -7.13
CA PRO A 36 -1.33 -8.18 -8.04
C PRO A 36 -0.08 -7.47 -7.51
N VAL A 37 0.00 -7.22 -6.20
CA VAL A 37 1.16 -6.56 -5.58
C VAL A 37 2.40 -7.46 -5.66
N LEU A 38 2.26 -8.75 -5.36
CA LEU A 38 3.37 -9.70 -5.48
C LEU A 38 3.82 -9.88 -6.94
N GLU A 39 2.88 -9.95 -7.88
CA GLU A 39 3.20 -10.03 -9.32
C GLU A 39 3.97 -8.78 -9.78
N ALA A 40 3.56 -7.59 -9.33
CA ALA A 40 4.26 -6.34 -9.64
C ALA A 40 5.68 -6.30 -9.05
N LEU A 41 5.87 -6.78 -7.82
CA LEU A 41 7.19 -6.93 -7.20
C LEU A 41 8.08 -7.92 -7.96
N CYS A 42 7.53 -9.08 -8.35
CA CYS A 42 8.25 -10.09 -9.13
C CYS A 42 8.62 -9.60 -10.53
N ALA A 43 7.77 -8.79 -11.15
CA ALA A 43 8.02 -8.18 -12.45
C ALA A 43 9.04 -7.02 -12.39
N GLY A 44 9.47 -6.60 -11.20
CA GLY A 44 10.35 -5.43 -11.04
C GLY A 44 9.67 -4.12 -11.46
N ALA A 45 8.35 -4.04 -11.32
CA ALA A 45 7.62 -2.82 -11.64
C ALA A 45 8.08 -1.66 -10.73
N ALA A 46 7.92 -0.43 -11.22
CA ALA A 46 8.22 0.77 -10.44
C ALA A 46 7.12 1.02 -9.39
N LEU A 47 7.28 0.45 -8.19
CA LEU A 47 6.38 0.69 -7.07
C LEU A 47 6.83 1.90 -6.26
N HIS A 48 5.92 2.83 -5.99
CA HIS A 48 6.18 3.96 -5.10
C HIS A 48 6.27 3.52 -3.63
N SER A 49 5.32 2.68 -3.18
CA SER A 49 5.25 2.18 -1.80
C SER A 49 4.23 1.05 -1.70
N ILE A 50 4.33 0.22 -0.66
CA ILE A 50 3.33 -0.80 -0.31
C ILE A 50 2.70 -0.47 1.04
N ALA A 51 1.38 -0.60 1.13
CA ALA A 51 0.64 -0.50 2.38
C ALA A 51 0.14 -1.89 2.81
N VAL A 52 0.40 -2.26 4.06
CA VAL A 52 0.01 -3.56 4.64
C VAL A 52 -0.91 -3.32 5.83
N ALA A 53 -1.99 -4.09 5.96
CA ALA A 53 -2.82 -4.07 7.16
C ALA A 53 -2.06 -4.67 8.35
N ASP A 54 -2.08 -4.00 9.49
CA ASP A 54 -1.41 -4.47 10.72
C ASP A 54 -1.90 -5.86 11.17
N SER A 55 -3.16 -6.19 10.87
CA SER A 55 -3.77 -7.50 11.15
C SER A 55 -3.25 -8.63 10.26
N GLU A 56 -2.69 -8.32 9.10
CA GLU A 56 -2.23 -9.30 8.10
C GLU A 56 -0.70 -9.36 7.99
N LYS A 57 0.03 -8.51 8.72
CA LYS A 57 1.49 -8.38 8.60
C LYS A 57 2.27 -9.68 8.90
N GLU A 58 1.67 -10.59 9.65
CA GLU A 58 2.25 -11.87 10.04
C GLU A 58 1.91 -13.01 9.08
N SER A 59 1.07 -12.75 8.07
CA SER A 59 0.75 -13.73 7.04
C SER A 59 2.03 -14.10 6.25
N PRO A 60 2.30 -15.41 6.00
CA PRO A 60 3.51 -15.83 5.30
C PRO A 60 3.74 -15.15 3.95
N SER A 61 2.68 -14.98 3.15
CA SER A 61 2.75 -14.32 1.83
C SER A 61 3.07 -12.82 1.95
N ILE A 62 2.60 -12.18 3.01
CA ILE A 62 2.89 -10.77 3.30
C ILE A 62 4.34 -10.62 3.77
N ILE A 63 4.81 -11.48 4.67
CA ILE A 63 6.20 -11.48 5.13
C ILE A 63 7.16 -11.62 3.94
N GLU A 64 6.90 -12.59 3.06
CA GLU A 64 7.70 -12.80 1.85
C GLU A 64 7.68 -11.58 0.93
N GLY A 65 6.49 -11.02 0.68
CA GLY A 65 6.32 -9.81 -0.13
C GLY A 65 7.03 -8.59 0.45
N VAL A 66 6.99 -8.39 1.77
CA VAL A 66 7.70 -7.31 2.46
C VAL A 66 9.20 -7.49 2.32
N ALA A 67 9.73 -8.69 2.54
CA ALA A 67 11.15 -8.97 2.36
C ALA A 67 11.60 -8.73 0.90
N GLN A 68 10.75 -9.03 -0.08
CA GLN A 68 11.03 -8.74 -1.49
C GLN A 68 11.01 -7.24 -1.78
N ALA A 69 10.04 -6.51 -1.24
CA ALA A 69 9.94 -5.06 -1.36
C ALA A 69 11.19 -4.37 -0.78
N GLU A 70 11.65 -4.81 0.41
CA GLU A 70 12.87 -4.31 1.04
C GLU A 70 14.11 -4.55 0.16
N ARG A 71 14.26 -5.75 -0.41
CA ARG A 71 15.34 -6.05 -1.36
C ARG A 71 15.29 -5.17 -2.62
N ALA A 72 14.08 -4.81 -3.06
CA ALA A 72 13.86 -3.92 -4.20
C ALA A 72 13.96 -2.42 -3.83
N GLY A 73 14.16 -2.07 -2.56
CA GLY A 73 14.19 -0.68 -2.08
C GLY A 73 12.82 0.01 -2.08
N VAL A 74 11.73 -0.75 -2.13
CA VAL A 74 10.35 -0.23 -2.11
C VAL A 74 9.90 0.00 -0.65
N PRO A 75 9.49 1.22 -0.28
CA PRO A 75 9.01 1.52 1.08
C PRO A 75 7.75 0.71 1.44
N VAL A 76 7.74 0.12 2.63
CA VAL A 76 6.58 -0.58 3.20
C VAL A 76 6.04 0.17 4.41
N HIS A 77 4.72 0.41 4.41
CA HIS A 77 4.02 1.07 5.51
C HIS A 77 2.95 0.14 6.09
N VAL A 78 3.04 -0.14 7.40
CA VAL A 78 1.99 -0.88 8.10
C VAL A 78 0.92 0.09 8.58
N LEU A 79 -0.33 -0.18 8.22
CA LEU A 79 -1.50 0.64 8.56
C LEU A 79 -2.37 -0.09 9.59
N GLY A 80 -2.76 0.60 10.65
CA GLY A 80 -3.76 0.09 11.60
C GLY A 80 -5.16 0.06 10.98
N GLY A 81 -6.07 -0.73 11.55
CA GLY A 81 -7.37 -1.05 10.95
C GLY A 81 -8.17 0.15 10.44
N ARG A 82 -8.26 1.25 11.22
CA ARG A 82 -8.94 2.48 10.78
C ARG A 82 -8.27 3.17 9.60
N ALA A 83 -6.93 3.23 9.57
CA ALA A 83 -6.20 3.85 8.49
C ALA A 83 -6.30 2.99 7.21
N PHE A 84 -6.14 1.68 7.34
CA PHE A 84 -6.25 0.74 6.23
C PHE A 84 -7.66 0.74 5.62
N ALA A 85 -8.71 0.62 6.45
CA ALA A 85 -10.10 0.64 5.99
C ALA A 85 -10.50 1.96 5.31
N SER A 86 -9.80 3.06 5.59
CA SER A 86 -10.06 4.34 4.92
C SER A 86 -9.51 4.42 3.49
N VAL A 87 -8.59 3.51 3.12
CA VAL A 87 -7.96 3.45 1.80
C VAL A 87 -8.38 2.23 0.99
N SER A 88 -8.76 1.10 1.62
CA SER A 88 -9.18 -0.13 0.94
C SER A 88 -10.70 -0.17 0.71
N GLY A 89 -11.15 -0.71 -0.42
CA GLY A 89 -12.59 -1.01 -0.62
C GLY A 89 -13.48 0.21 -0.85
N VAL A 90 -12.93 1.27 -1.47
CA VAL A 90 -13.73 2.39 -1.97
C VAL A 90 -14.15 2.03 -3.40
N GLU A 91 -15.28 1.34 -3.54
CA GLU A 91 -15.99 1.19 -4.82
C GLU A 91 -16.79 2.45 -5.16
#